data_AF-A0A7X3UXH2-F1
#
_entry.id   AF-A0A7X3UXH2-F1
#
_cell.length_a   1.000
_cell.length_b   1.000
_cell.length_c   1.000
_cell.angle_alpha   90.00
_cell.angle_beta   90.00
_cell.angle_gamma   90.00
#
_symmetry.space_group_name_H-M   'P 1'
#
loop_
_entity.id
_entity.type
_entity.pdbx_description
1 polymer ?
#
loop_
_entity_poly.entity_id
_entity_poly.type
_entity_poly.pdbx_seq_one_letter_code
_entity_poly.pdbx_strand_id
1 'polypeptide(L)'
;MRSRAKVIGSLERVYREAFEKAAESGDQARMDRLDFGFQRDQVLLEALLDVRECLVGLRRDEAPDEPSLLDKAMAIRNLTRLRPR
;
A
#
# COMPACT_ATOMS: atom_id res chain seq x y z
N MET A 1 -1.39 7.20 4.32
CA MET A 1 -1.44 6.77 2.91
C MET A 1 -2.85 6.29 2.59
N ARG A 2 -3.32 6.43 1.33
CA ARG A 2 -4.63 5.86 0.93
C ARG A 2 -4.57 4.33 0.99
N SER A 3 -5.66 3.67 1.44
CA SER A 3 -5.74 2.21 1.45
C SER A 3 -5.75 1.65 0.02
N ARG A 4 -5.30 0.39 -0.15
CA ARG A 4 -5.28 -0.32 -1.45
C ARG A 4 -6.66 -0.28 -2.11
N ALA A 5 -7.70 -0.66 -1.37
CA ALA A 5 -9.09 -0.61 -1.81
C ALA A 5 -9.52 0.80 -2.30
N LYS A 6 -9.14 1.87 -1.58
CA LYS A 6 -9.50 3.24 -1.97
C LYS A 6 -8.79 3.70 -3.25
N VAL A 7 -7.60 3.17 -3.53
CA VAL A 7 -6.87 3.49 -4.78
C VAL A 7 -7.50 2.74 -5.95
N ILE A 8 -7.73 1.43 -5.82
CA ILE A 8 -8.38 0.61 -6.86
C ILE A 8 -9.78 1.15 -7.19
N GLY A 9 -10.61 1.38 -6.18
CA GLY A 9 -11.95 1.94 -6.42
C GLY A 9 -11.94 3.36 -7.01
N SER A 10 -10.82 4.09 -6.93
CA SER A 10 -10.70 5.37 -7.64
C SER A 10 -10.45 5.18 -9.13
N LEU A 11 -9.65 4.18 -9.52
CA LEU A 11 -9.40 3.84 -10.92
C LEU A 11 -10.68 3.35 -11.60
N GLU A 12 -11.37 2.39 -10.96
CA GLU A 12 -12.64 1.83 -11.46
C GLU A 12 -13.69 2.92 -11.69
N ARG A 13 -13.85 3.82 -10.72
CA ARG A 13 -14.83 4.90 -10.80
C ARG A 13 -14.54 5.85 -11.98
N VAL A 14 -13.28 6.24 -12.17
CA VAL A 14 -12.90 7.15 -13.26
C VAL A 14 -13.17 6.51 -14.63
N TYR A 15 -12.81 5.25 -14.81
CA TYR A 15 -13.04 4.55 -16.06
C TYR A 15 -14.53 4.29 -16.31
N ARG A 16 -15.29 3.93 -15.27
CA ARG A 16 -16.75 3.74 -15.37
C ARG A 16 -17.46 5.02 -15.79
N GLU A 17 -17.20 6.13 -15.11
CA GLU A 17 -17.79 7.43 -15.45
C GLU A 17 -17.45 7.86 -16.90
N ALA A 18 -16.23 7.56 -17.37
CA ALA A 18 -15.82 7.88 -18.73
C ALA A 18 -16.48 6.96 -19.78
N PHE A 19 -16.65 5.68 -19.45
CA PHE A 19 -17.27 4.68 -20.30
C PHE A 19 -18.77 4.93 -20.45
N GLU A 20 -19.46 5.23 -19.35
CA GLU A 20 -20.88 5.60 -19.35
C GLU A 20 -21.13 6.81 -20.27
N LYS A 21 -20.30 7.85 -20.17
CA LYS A 21 -20.38 9.01 -21.07
C LYS A 21 -20.13 8.66 -22.54
N ALA A 22 -19.20 7.75 -22.82
CA ALA A 22 -18.93 7.30 -24.18
C ALA A 22 -20.12 6.50 -24.74
N ALA A 23 -20.70 5.61 -23.93
CA ALA A 23 -21.86 4.81 -24.27
C ALA A 23 -23.10 5.67 -24.55
N GLU A 24 -23.35 6.70 -23.73
CA GLU A 24 -24.44 7.69 -23.95
C GLU A 24 -24.29 8.42 -25.29
N SER A 25 -23.06 8.67 -25.73
CA SER A 25 -22.76 9.30 -27.03
C SER A 25 -22.67 8.34 -28.21
N GLY A 26 -22.79 7.02 -27.98
CA GLY A 26 -22.64 5.99 -29.01
C GLY A 26 -21.20 5.87 -29.57
N ASP A 27 -20.20 6.37 -28.85
CA ASP A 27 -18.81 6.42 -29.30
C ASP A 27 -18.09 5.08 -29.00
N GLN A 28 -18.35 4.09 -29.84
CA GLN A 28 -17.78 2.74 -29.68
C GLN A 28 -16.23 2.74 -29.70
N ALA A 29 -15.63 3.55 -30.57
CA ALA A 29 -14.17 3.63 -30.67
C ALA A 29 -13.54 4.14 -29.37
N ARG A 30 -14.23 5.05 -28.67
CA ARG A 30 -13.80 5.52 -27.36
C ARG A 30 -14.03 4.48 -26.26
N MET A 31 -15.12 3.73 -26.31
CA MET A 31 -15.37 2.62 -25.38
C MET A 31 -14.25 1.57 -25.45
N ASP A 32 -13.89 1.12 -26.65
CA ASP A 32 -12.83 0.12 -26.84
C ASP A 32 -11.46 0.62 -26.33
N ARG A 33 -11.17 1.91 -26.53
CA ARG A 33 -9.94 2.54 -25.99
C ARG A 33 -9.95 2.62 -24.47
N LEU A 34 -11.11 2.91 -23.86
CA LEU A 34 -11.26 2.96 -22.41
C LEU A 34 -11.11 1.57 -21.80
N ASP A 35 -11.66 0.54 -22.42
CA ASP A 35 -11.50 -0.85 -21.94
C ASP A 35 -10.04 -1.30 -21.94
N PHE A 36 -9.34 -1.09 -23.05
CA PHE A 36 -7.91 -1.41 -23.12
C PHE A 36 -7.09 -0.55 -22.16
N GLY A 37 -7.43 0.74 -22.05
CA GLY A 37 -6.79 1.66 -21.11
C GLY A 37 -6.94 1.20 -19.66
N PHE A 38 -8.14 0.78 -19.27
CA PHE A 38 -8.42 0.27 -17.93
C PHE A 38 -7.57 -0.95 -17.60
N GLN A 39 -7.51 -1.94 -18.51
CA GLN A 39 -6.71 -3.15 -18.31
C GLN A 39 -5.22 -2.83 -18.16
N ARG A 40 -4.68 -1.96 -19.01
CA ARG A 40 -3.28 -1.52 -18.93
C ARG A 40 -2.98 -0.81 -17.61
N ASP A 41 -3.84 0.12 -17.22
CA ASP A 41 -3.62 0.95 -16.04
C ASP A 41 -3.83 0.15 -14.75
N GLN A 42 -4.69 -0.87 -14.77
CA GLN A 42 -4.86 -1.85 -13.68
C GLN A 42 -3.55 -2.60 -13.42
N VAL A 43 -2.91 -3.14 -14.46
CA VAL A 43 -1.60 -3.84 -14.35
C VAL A 43 -0.52 -2.90 -13.83
N LEU A 44 -0.48 -1.66 -14.33
CA LEU A 44 0.48 -0.67 -13.84
C LEU A 44 0.25 -0.33 -12.37
N LEU A 45 -1.01 -0.18 -11.96
CA LEU A 45 -1.35 0.11 -10.58
C LEU A 45 -0.96 -1.04 -9.65
N GLU A 46 -1.15 -2.29 -10.06
CA GLU A 46 -0.72 -3.47 -9.31
C GLU A 46 0.80 -3.45 -9.07
N ALA A 47 1.60 -3.24 -10.12
CA ALA A 47 3.04 -3.12 -10.00
C ALA A 47 3.48 -1.98 -9.06
N LEU A 48 2.81 -0.83 -9.13
CA LEU A 48 3.09 0.31 -8.24
C LEU A 48 2.73 0.02 -6.78
N LEU A 49 1.65 -0.72 -6.55
CA LEU A 49 1.24 -1.12 -5.20
C LEU A 49 2.22 -2.13 -4.60
N ASP A 50 2.79 -3.01 -5.42
CA ASP A 50 3.79 -3.99 -4.99
C ASP A 50 5.12 -3.30 -4.65
N VAL A 51 5.58 -2.36 -5.50
CA VAL A 51 6.76 -1.51 -5.19
C VAL A 51 6.56 -0.74 -3.89
N ARG A 52 5.36 -0.18 -3.68
CA ARG A 52 5.03 0.52 -2.44
C ARG A 52 5.12 -0.41 -1.22
N GLU A 53 4.67 -1.66 -1.34
CA GLU A 53 4.79 -2.64 -0.25
C GLU A 53 6.25 -3.02 0.02
N CYS A 54 7.09 -3.16 -1.01
CA CYS A 54 8.53 -3.32 -0.84
C CYS A 54 9.15 -2.14 -0.08
N LEU A 55 8.83 -0.90 -0.47
CA LEU A 55 9.36 0.31 0.19
C LEU A 55 8.90 0.43 1.65
N VAL A 56 7.65 0.05 1.96
CA VAL A 56 7.16 0.04 3.34
C VAL A 56 7.86 -1.06 4.16
N GLY A 57 8.12 -2.23 3.56
CA GLY A 57 8.90 -3.30 4.17
C GLY A 57 10.32 -2.88 4.51
N LEU A 58 11.03 -2.27 3.56
CA LEU A 58 12.39 -1.75 3.79
C LEU A 58 12.48 -0.77 4.96
N ARG A 59 11.49 0.12 5.12
CA ARG A 59 11.43 1.06 6.25
C ARG A 59 11.14 0.39 7.60
N ARG A 60 10.55 -0.81 7.61
CA ARG A 60 10.34 -1.58 8.84
C ARG A 60 11.64 -2.27 9.29
N ASP A 61 12.42 -2.77 8.35
CA ASP A 61 13.70 -3.42 8.65
C ASP A 61 14.79 -2.42 9.11
N GLU A 62 14.65 -1.13 8.75
CA GLU A 62 15.54 -0.06 9.21
C GLU A 62 15.23 0.47 10.62
N ALA A 63 14.05 0.19 11.18
CA ALA A 63 13.78 0.55 12.57
C ALA A 63 14.49 -0.48 13.47
N PRO A 64 15.53 -0.11 14.23
CA PRO A 64 16.09 -1.05 15.18
C PRO A 64 14.97 -1.40 16.18
N ASP A 65 14.82 -2.68 16.47
CA ASP A 65 14.09 -3.14 17.65
C ASP A 65 14.81 -2.56 18.88
N GLU A 66 14.54 -1.28 19.19
CA GLU A 66 14.98 -0.70 20.44
C GLU A 66 14.31 -1.54 21.53
N PRO A 67 15.10 -2.18 22.42
CA PRO A 67 14.53 -3.05 23.44
C PRO A 67 13.51 -2.24 24.22
N SER A 68 12.33 -2.84 24.39
CA SER A 68 11.20 -2.21 25.04
C SER A 68 11.65 -1.58 26.35
N LEU A 69 11.00 -0.50 26.78
CA LEU A 69 11.25 0.07 28.11
C LEU A 69 11.12 -0.99 29.21
N LEU A 70 10.28 -2.01 28.98
CA LEU A 70 10.16 -3.18 29.84
C LEU A 70 11.42 -4.06 29.83
N ASP A 71 12.00 -4.32 28.66
CA ASP A 71 13.23 -5.10 28.52
C ASP A 71 14.41 -4.38 29.18
N LYS A 72 14.49 -3.06 29.00
CA LYS A 72 15.49 -2.21 29.68
C LYS A 72 15.31 -2.25 31.21
N ALA A 73 14.07 -2.16 31.71
CA ALA A 73 13.78 -2.27 33.14
C ALA A 73 14.10 -3.67 33.70
N MET A 74 13.83 -4.73 32.96
CA MET A 74 14.19 -6.10 33.33
C MET A 74 15.70 -6.33 33.37
N ALA A 75 16.45 -5.75 32.43
CA ALA A 75 17.91 -5.81 32.41
C ALA A 75 18.50 -5.15 33.68
N ILE A 76 18.00 -3.99 34.08
CA ILE A 76 18.43 -3.29 35.31
C ILE A 76 18.12 -4.14 36.57
N ARG A 77 16.95 -4.76 36.63
CA ARG A 77 16.55 -5.64 37.73
C ARG A 77 17.43 -6.90 37.81
N ASN A 78 17.81 -7.48 36.68
CA ASN A 78 18.66 -8.68 36.66
C ASN A 78 20.10 -8.35 37.05
N LEU A 79 20.61 -7.19 36.61
CA LEU A 79 21.93 -6.70 36.98
C LEU A 79 22.07 -6.48 38.49
N THR A 80 21.03 -5.93 39.13
CA THR A 80 21.01 -5.68 40.57
C THR A 80 20.87 -6.94 41.41
N ARG A 81 20.30 -8.03 40.85
CA ARG A 81 20.20 -9.33 41.52
C ARG A 81 21.50 -10.14 41.52
N LEU A 82 22.41 -9.89 40.56
CA LEU A 82 23.66 -10.64 40.42
C LEU A 82 24.79 -10.12 41.30
N ARG A 83 24.56 -9.09 42.12
CA ARG A 83 25.58 -8.56 43.04
C ARG A 83 25.71 -9.52 44.24
N PRO A 84 26.80 -10.29 44.39
CA PRO A 84 27.03 -11.07 45.60
C PRO A 84 27.37 -10.08 46.72
N ARG A 85 26.87 -10.34 47.93
CA ARG A 85 27.33 -9.66 49.14
C ARG A 85 28.72 -10.13 49.51
#